data_AF-A0A454D1N0-F1
#
_entry.id   AF-A0A454D1N0-F1
#
_cell.length_a   1.000
_cell.length_b   1.000
_cell.length_c   1.000
_cell.angle_alpha   90.00
_cell.angle_beta   90.00
_cell.angle_gamma   90.00
#
_symmetry.space_group_name_H-M   'P 1'
#
loop_
_entity.id
_entity.type
_entity.pdbx_description
1 polymer ?
#
loop_
_entity_poly.entity_id
_entity_poly.type
_entity_poly.pdbx_seq_one_letter_code
_entity_poly.pdbx_strand_id
1 'polypeptide(L)'
;MLEGSGFRKPNNVFVHGYVTVNGAKMSKSKGTFVKASTYLNHLDPECLRYYYAAKLNSRIDDLDLNLEDFTQRVNADVVNKIVNLASRNAGFISKRFEGKLAENFAEPELYNEFVAAADRIAELYETREFGRAIREITALADKANQYVDEKAPWVVAKEEGKDQELQEICSVGINLFRVLMTYLKPVMPALAARTEAFLNEELTWEGIAAPLTGHEITKFKALFNRIDPKNIEAMIEASKEDAAAEMAAKEKAEAEKNKASQTELDKDPIAEEIEFDAFAAVDMRIARIISCEEVPKANKLLKFQLDIGGETRQVFSGIKSAYKPEELEGKLTVMVANLKPRKMKFGMSEGMILAAGPGGSDLWILEPHEGAQPGMRVM
;
A
#
# COMPACT_ATOMS: atom_id res chain seq x y z
N MET A 1 12.48 -11.82 30.11
CA MET A 1 13.10 -10.58 29.61
C MET A 1 12.83 -9.42 30.55
N LEU A 2 11.61 -8.87 30.63
CA LEU A 2 11.28 -7.69 31.47
C LEU A 2 11.67 -7.87 32.95
N GLU A 3 11.24 -8.97 33.58
CA GLU A 3 11.58 -9.29 34.97
C GLU A 3 13.11 -9.39 35.16
N GLY A 4 13.81 -10.00 34.20
CA GLY A 4 15.26 -10.18 34.23
C GLY A 4 16.05 -8.89 34.00
N SER A 5 15.40 -7.81 33.56
CA SER A 5 16.00 -6.48 33.38
C SER A 5 15.43 -5.43 34.33
N GLY A 6 14.68 -5.84 35.37
CA GLY A 6 14.13 -4.94 36.40
C GLY A 6 12.98 -4.04 35.93
N PHE A 7 12.35 -4.34 34.78
CA PHE A 7 11.20 -3.58 34.28
C PHE A 7 9.87 -4.21 34.68
N ARG A 8 8.82 -3.38 34.82
CA ARG A 8 7.45 -3.85 35.07
C ARG A 8 6.92 -4.71 33.93
N LYS A 9 6.00 -5.63 34.25
CA LYS A 9 5.26 -6.44 33.28
C LYS A 9 4.03 -5.68 32.74
N PRO A 10 3.49 -6.07 31.57
CA PRO A 10 2.16 -5.65 31.15
C PRO A 10 1.11 -6.01 32.21
N ASN A 11 0.20 -5.09 32.53
CA ASN A 11 -0.89 -5.35 33.46
C ASN A 11 -1.86 -6.39 32.89
N ASN A 12 -2.16 -6.25 31.59
CA ASN A 12 -3.05 -7.12 30.84
C ASN A 12 -2.52 -7.29 29.41
N VAL A 13 -2.94 -8.37 28.76
CA VAL A 13 -2.79 -8.59 27.32
C VAL A 13 -4.19 -8.83 26.77
N PHE A 14 -4.65 -7.95 25.88
CA PHE A 14 -5.96 -8.08 25.24
C PHE A 14 -5.75 -8.71 23.87
N VAL A 15 -6.35 -9.88 23.69
CA VAL A 15 -6.21 -10.70 22.47
C VAL A 15 -7.57 -10.76 21.78
N HIS A 16 -7.57 -10.65 20.46
CA HIS A 16 -8.76 -10.81 19.62
C HIS A 16 -8.54 -11.99 18.65
N GLY A 17 -9.62 -12.56 18.12
CA GLY A 17 -9.55 -13.56 17.06
C GLY A 17 -9.14 -12.95 15.72
N TYR A 18 -9.16 -13.77 14.68
CA TYR A 18 -8.87 -13.35 13.31
C TYR A 18 -10.07 -12.67 12.65
N VAL A 19 -9.81 -11.95 11.57
CA VAL A 19 -10.87 -11.44 10.69
C VAL A 19 -11.13 -12.45 9.58
N THR A 20 -12.40 -12.83 9.42
CA THR A 20 -12.90 -13.52 8.23
C THR A 20 -13.74 -12.58 7.38
N VAL A 21 -13.90 -12.90 6.11
CA VAL A 21 -14.77 -12.16 5.18
C VAL A 21 -15.75 -13.14 4.55
N ASN A 22 -17.04 -12.87 4.69
CA ASN A 22 -18.14 -13.73 4.23
C ASN A 22 -17.97 -15.20 4.70
N GLY A 23 -17.63 -15.39 5.98
CA GLY A 23 -17.48 -16.69 6.63
C GLY A 23 -16.21 -17.46 6.29
N ALA A 24 -15.27 -16.86 5.54
CA ALA A 24 -14.04 -17.53 5.11
C ALA A 24 -12.79 -16.69 5.41
N LYS A 25 -11.64 -17.35 5.50
CA LYS A 25 -10.35 -16.67 5.58
C LYS A 25 -10.16 -15.75 4.37
N MET A 26 -9.61 -14.56 4.60
CA MET A 26 -9.29 -13.60 3.54
C MET A 26 -8.47 -14.24 2.43
N SER A 27 -8.86 -13.99 1.18
CA SER A 27 -8.23 -14.57 -0.01
C SER A 27 -7.97 -13.50 -1.06
N LYS A 28 -6.73 -13.49 -1.57
CA LYS A 28 -6.34 -12.65 -2.71
C LYS A 28 -7.13 -13.00 -3.98
N SER A 29 -7.34 -14.29 -4.26
CA SER A 29 -8.05 -14.72 -5.47
C SER A 29 -9.53 -14.34 -5.47
N LYS A 30 -10.15 -14.27 -4.28
CA LYS A 30 -11.54 -13.84 -4.12
C LYS A 30 -11.68 -12.32 -3.95
N GLY A 31 -10.58 -11.56 -3.92
CA GLY A 31 -10.58 -10.11 -3.63
C GLY A 31 -10.99 -9.75 -2.20
N THR A 32 -11.01 -10.72 -1.29
CA THR A 32 -11.39 -10.50 0.12
C THR A 32 -10.19 -10.23 1.03
N PHE A 33 -8.97 -10.30 0.49
CA PHE A 33 -7.77 -9.78 1.14
C PHE A 33 -7.62 -8.29 0.87
N VAL A 34 -8.45 -7.48 1.55
CA VAL A 34 -8.52 -6.05 1.33
C VAL A 34 -7.46 -5.34 2.17
N LYS A 35 -6.56 -4.59 1.53
CA LYS A 35 -5.62 -3.71 2.25
C LYS A 35 -6.38 -2.53 2.82
N ALA A 36 -5.94 -2.02 3.97
CA ALA A 36 -6.52 -0.81 4.56
C ALA A 36 -6.48 0.39 3.61
N SER A 37 -5.39 0.57 2.84
CA SER A 37 -5.28 1.62 1.83
C SER A 37 -6.34 1.47 0.72
N THR A 38 -6.57 0.25 0.25
CA THR A 38 -7.57 -0.03 -0.78
C THR A 38 -8.97 0.24 -0.25
N TYR A 39 -9.28 -0.16 0.99
CA TYR A 39 -10.58 0.16 1.63
C TYR A 39 -10.85 1.67 1.65
N LEU A 40 -9.86 2.49 2.05
CA LEU A 40 -10.01 3.94 2.18
C LEU A 40 -10.29 4.67 0.86
N ASN A 41 -9.95 4.05 -0.28
CA ASN A 41 -10.26 4.62 -1.59
C ASN A 41 -11.75 4.51 -1.95
N HIS A 42 -12.50 3.64 -1.28
CA HIS A 42 -13.89 3.32 -1.66
C HIS A 42 -14.90 3.57 -0.53
N LEU A 43 -14.49 3.50 0.73
CA LEU A 43 -15.39 3.54 1.88
C LEU A 43 -14.83 4.40 3.01
N ASP A 44 -15.74 5.05 3.73
CA ASP A 44 -15.41 5.78 4.95
C ASP A 44 -14.92 4.78 6.04
N PRO A 45 -13.76 5.02 6.70
CA PRO A 45 -13.26 4.16 7.77
C PRO A 45 -14.22 4.05 8.97
N GLU A 46 -15.05 5.06 9.20
CA GLU A 46 -16.04 5.06 10.29
C GLU A 46 -17.04 3.91 10.14
N CYS A 47 -17.36 3.50 8.90
CA CYS A 47 -18.22 2.34 8.63
C CYS A 47 -17.61 1.05 9.20
N LEU A 48 -16.32 0.82 8.94
CA LEU A 48 -15.62 -0.38 9.40
C LEU A 48 -15.44 -0.37 10.93
N ARG A 49 -15.11 0.80 11.49
CA ARG A 49 -15.02 0.98 12.95
C ARG A 49 -16.33 0.65 13.65
N TYR A 50 -17.44 1.18 13.14
CA TYR A 50 -18.77 0.90 13.67
C TYR A 50 -19.11 -0.60 13.61
N TYR A 51 -18.92 -1.21 12.44
CA TYR A 51 -19.23 -2.62 12.26
C TYR A 51 -18.40 -3.54 13.15
N TYR A 52 -17.09 -3.27 13.28
CA TYR A 52 -16.24 -4.03 14.19
C TYR A 52 -16.65 -3.81 15.65
N ALA A 53 -16.90 -2.58 16.08
CA ALA A 53 -17.37 -2.31 17.43
C ALA A 53 -18.69 -3.04 17.74
N ALA A 54 -19.61 -3.15 16.76
CA ALA A 54 -20.87 -3.86 16.92
C ALA A 54 -20.70 -5.38 17.14
N LYS A 55 -19.56 -5.97 16.73
CA LYS A 55 -19.28 -7.41 16.84
C LYS A 55 -18.22 -7.78 17.88
N LEU A 56 -17.32 -6.86 18.22
CA LEU A 56 -16.24 -7.09 19.19
C LEU A 56 -16.77 -7.33 20.60
N ASN A 57 -16.08 -8.21 21.32
CA ASN A 57 -16.37 -8.54 22.71
C ASN A 57 -15.06 -8.86 23.47
N SER A 58 -15.15 -9.21 24.75
CA SER A 58 -13.97 -9.44 25.59
C SER A 58 -13.26 -10.80 25.37
N ARG A 59 -13.80 -11.67 24.51
CA ARG A 59 -13.31 -13.01 24.22
C ARG A 59 -12.47 -13.05 22.94
N ILE A 60 -11.75 -14.16 22.77
CA ILE A 60 -10.93 -14.43 21.59
C ILE A 60 -11.79 -15.18 20.56
N ASP A 61 -12.73 -14.46 19.98
CA ASP A 61 -13.59 -14.97 18.91
C ASP A 61 -13.18 -14.34 17.57
N ASP A 62 -13.25 -15.12 16.49
CA ASP A 62 -13.06 -14.60 15.14
C ASP A 62 -14.20 -13.65 14.77
N LEU A 63 -13.86 -12.56 14.08
CA LEU A 63 -14.81 -11.54 13.65
C LEU A 63 -15.08 -11.71 12.15
N ASP A 64 -16.32 -12.03 11.80
CA ASP A 64 -16.74 -12.11 10.41
C ASP A 64 -17.23 -10.77 9.85
N LEU A 65 -16.51 -10.25 8.85
CA LEU A 65 -16.94 -9.18 7.97
C LEU A 65 -17.78 -9.74 6.84
N ASN A 66 -19.07 -9.91 7.10
CA ASN A 66 -20.04 -10.21 6.05
C ASN A 66 -20.41 -8.90 5.36
N LEU A 67 -20.07 -8.75 4.07
CA LEU A 67 -20.19 -7.47 3.36
C LEU A 67 -21.64 -7.01 3.13
N GLU A 68 -22.57 -7.95 3.08
CA GLU A 68 -24.00 -7.64 2.99
C GLU A 68 -24.54 -7.14 4.33
N ASP A 69 -24.31 -7.88 5.43
CA ASP A 69 -24.66 -7.45 6.79
C ASP A 69 -23.94 -6.16 7.17
N PHE A 70 -22.69 -5.96 6.72
CA PHE A 70 -21.95 -4.71 6.87
C PHE A 70 -22.70 -3.52 6.29
N THR A 71 -23.11 -3.64 5.03
CA THR A 71 -23.84 -2.58 4.33
C THR A 71 -25.20 -2.33 4.99
N GLN A 72 -25.95 -3.38 5.30
CA GLN A 72 -27.27 -3.28 5.92
C GLN A 72 -27.19 -2.64 7.31
N ARG A 73 -26.29 -3.13 8.17
CA ARG A 73 -26.14 -2.68 9.55
C ARG A 73 -25.72 -1.22 9.64
N VAL A 74 -24.67 -0.82 8.92
CA VAL A 74 -24.22 0.59 8.94
C VAL A 74 -25.32 1.53 8.42
N ASN A 75 -25.99 1.15 7.32
CA ASN A 75 -27.07 1.97 6.77
C ASN A 75 -28.29 2.03 7.70
N ALA A 76 -28.64 0.93 8.36
CA ALA A 76 -29.76 0.89 9.28
C ALA A 76 -29.46 1.67 10.56
N ASP A 77 -28.37 1.33 11.24
CA ASP A 77 -28.11 1.88 12.57
C ASP A 77 -27.59 3.31 12.51
N VAL A 78 -26.54 3.57 11.70
CA VAL A 78 -25.91 4.89 11.66
C VAL A 78 -26.79 5.87 10.89
N VAL A 79 -27.17 5.53 9.65
CA VAL A 79 -27.89 6.49 8.79
C VAL A 79 -29.35 6.61 9.19
N ASN A 80 -30.07 5.49 9.27
CA ASN A 80 -31.52 5.51 9.43
C ASN A 80 -31.99 5.72 10.87
N LYS A 81 -31.21 5.32 11.88
CA LYS A 81 -31.56 5.56 13.30
C LYS A 81 -30.87 6.79 13.85
N ILE A 82 -29.54 6.80 13.90
CA ILE A 82 -28.77 7.81 14.65
C ILE A 82 -28.75 9.16 13.92
N VAL A 83 -28.19 9.22 12.71
CA VAL A 83 -28.05 10.47 11.94
C VAL A 83 -29.40 11.03 11.50
N ASN A 84 -30.40 10.17 11.33
CA ASN A 84 -31.76 10.55 11.01
C ASN A 84 -32.39 11.48 12.07
N LEU A 85 -32.04 11.31 13.35
CA LEU A 85 -32.54 12.19 14.43
C LEU A 85 -32.10 13.64 14.21
N ALA A 86 -30.84 13.85 13.79
CA ALA A 86 -30.35 15.18 13.47
C ALA A 86 -31.02 15.72 12.20
N SER A 87 -31.03 14.94 11.12
CA SER A 87 -31.51 15.42 9.82
C SER A 87 -33.00 15.78 9.82
N ARG A 88 -33.84 15.03 10.54
CA ARG A 88 -35.30 15.25 10.59
C ARG A 88 -35.73 16.43 11.47
N ASN A 89 -34.91 16.79 12.46
CA ASN A 89 -35.23 17.85 13.42
C ASN A 89 -34.51 19.16 13.10
N ALA A 90 -33.25 19.11 12.67
CA ALA A 90 -32.43 20.31 12.46
C ALA A 90 -32.99 21.22 11.36
N GLY A 91 -33.65 20.65 10.36
CA GLY A 91 -34.29 21.44 9.30
C GLY A 91 -35.37 22.39 9.81
N PHE A 92 -36.15 22.01 10.82
CA PHE A 92 -37.14 22.88 11.45
C PHE A 92 -36.47 23.96 12.29
N ILE A 93 -35.49 23.58 13.12
CA ILE A 93 -34.69 24.49 13.95
C ILE A 93 -34.03 25.59 13.11
N SER A 94 -33.29 25.23 12.06
CA SER A 94 -32.60 26.22 11.23
C SER A 94 -33.54 27.12 10.43
N LYS A 95 -34.72 26.64 10.00
CA LYS A 95 -35.61 27.39 9.11
C LYS A 95 -36.62 28.27 9.83
N ARG A 96 -37.14 27.82 10.98
CA ARG A 96 -38.24 28.48 11.70
C ARG A 96 -37.80 29.17 12.98
N PHE A 97 -36.66 28.76 13.53
CA PHE A 97 -36.22 29.15 14.86
C PHE A 97 -34.80 29.71 14.84
N GLU A 98 -34.34 30.18 13.68
CA GLU A 98 -33.03 30.83 13.48
C GLU A 98 -31.84 30.00 14.00
N GLY A 99 -31.96 28.67 13.98
CA GLY A 99 -30.90 27.79 14.49
C GLY A 99 -30.85 27.70 16.02
N LYS A 100 -31.83 28.21 16.74
CA LYS A 100 -31.85 28.21 18.21
C LYS A 100 -32.73 27.08 18.77
N LEU A 101 -32.17 26.29 19.68
CA LEU A 101 -32.91 25.29 20.46
C LEU A 101 -33.86 25.97 21.47
N ALA A 102 -34.90 25.25 21.89
CA ALA A 102 -35.89 25.74 22.85
C ALA A 102 -35.24 26.15 24.19
N GLU A 103 -35.74 27.23 24.80
CA GLU A 103 -35.28 27.72 26.11
C GLU A 103 -35.70 26.76 27.24
N ASN A 104 -36.90 26.18 27.12
CA ASN A 104 -37.42 25.19 28.06
C ASN A 104 -37.27 23.79 27.47
N PHE A 105 -36.84 22.84 28.30
CA PHE A 105 -36.70 21.45 27.90
C PHE A 105 -37.96 20.66 28.24
N ALA A 106 -38.67 20.15 27.23
CA ALA A 106 -40.02 19.59 27.39
C ALA A 106 -40.08 18.14 27.92
N GLU A 107 -39.01 17.35 27.78
CA GLU A 107 -39.04 15.90 28.05
C GLU A 107 -37.89 15.42 28.97
N PRO A 108 -37.76 15.97 30.19
CA PRO A 108 -36.63 15.69 31.09
C PRO A 108 -36.57 14.21 31.51
N GLU A 109 -37.69 13.52 31.67
CA GLU A 109 -37.72 12.10 32.05
C GLU A 109 -37.09 11.22 30.96
N LEU A 110 -37.45 11.45 29.70
CA LEU A 110 -36.87 10.73 28.56
C LEU A 110 -35.37 11.01 28.43
N TYR A 111 -34.96 12.27 28.60
CA TYR A 111 -33.54 12.62 28.56
C TYR A 111 -32.74 11.96 29.68
N ASN A 112 -33.27 11.96 30.90
CA ASN A 112 -32.63 11.32 32.05
C ASN A 112 -32.48 9.81 31.85
N GLU A 113 -33.38 9.14 31.12
CA GLU A 113 -33.21 7.74 30.76
C GLU A 113 -31.96 7.51 29.89
N PHE A 114 -31.69 8.41 28.95
CA PHE A 114 -30.50 8.34 28.08
C PHE A 114 -29.22 8.59 28.88
N VAL A 115 -29.23 9.59 29.77
CA VAL A 115 -28.09 9.91 30.64
C VAL A 115 -27.83 8.79 31.64
N ALA A 116 -28.86 8.17 32.21
CA ALA A 116 -28.73 7.06 33.14
C ALA A 116 -28.14 5.77 32.53
N ALA A 117 -27.97 5.71 31.21
CA ALA A 117 -27.26 4.63 30.53
C ALA A 117 -25.73 4.84 30.51
N ALA A 118 -25.23 6.03 30.85
CA ALA A 118 -23.82 6.38 30.76
C ALA A 118 -22.93 5.38 31.49
N ASP A 119 -23.09 5.21 32.80
CA ASP A 119 -22.20 4.33 33.60
C ASP A 119 -22.13 2.89 33.05
N ARG A 120 -23.28 2.36 32.60
CA ARG A 120 -23.34 1.02 31.99
C ARG A 120 -22.59 0.96 30.67
N ILE A 121 -22.76 1.95 29.80
CA ILE A 121 -22.07 2.00 28.50
C ILE A 121 -20.55 2.21 28.72
N ALA A 122 -20.15 3.05 29.68
CA ALA A 122 -18.75 3.24 30.05
C ALA A 122 -18.11 1.93 30.53
N GLU A 123 -18.79 1.20 31.43
CA GLU A 123 -18.32 -0.11 31.89
C GLU A 123 -18.15 -1.09 30.72
N LEU A 124 -19.11 -1.14 29.79
CA LEU A 124 -19.02 -2.02 28.61
C LEU A 124 -17.83 -1.66 27.71
N TYR A 125 -17.52 -0.37 27.53
CA TYR A 125 -16.30 0.03 26.82
C TYR A 125 -15.04 -0.38 27.58
N GLU A 126 -14.97 -0.13 28.88
CA GLU A 126 -13.81 -0.45 29.72
C GLU A 126 -13.53 -1.97 29.76
N THR A 127 -14.59 -2.78 29.82
CA THR A 127 -14.49 -4.25 29.79
C THR A 127 -14.37 -4.82 28.38
N ARG A 128 -14.29 -3.99 27.34
CA ARG A 128 -14.18 -4.37 25.91
C ARG A 128 -15.39 -5.13 25.36
N GLU A 129 -16.55 -4.97 25.99
CA GLU A 129 -17.83 -5.50 25.54
C GLU A 129 -18.49 -4.54 24.52
N PHE A 130 -17.75 -4.19 23.47
CA PHE A 130 -18.14 -3.16 22.50
C PHE A 130 -19.47 -3.48 21.81
N GLY A 131 -19.70 -4.73 21.42
CA GLY A 131 -20.96 -5.13 20.78
C GLY A 131 -22.17 -5.02 21.70
N ARG A 132 -21.98 -5.07 23.02
CA ARG A 132 -23.03 -4.76 24.00
C ARG A 132 -23.24 -3.25 24.11
N ALA A 133 -22.17 -2.46 24.18
CA ALA A 133 -22.26 -1.00 24.20
C ALA A 133 -23.02 -0.47 22.97
N ILE A 134 -22.69 -0.95 21.77
CA ILE A 134 -23.40 -0.58 20.53
C ILE A 134 -24.88 -0.96 20.60
N ARG A 135 -25.23 -2.14 21.15
CA ARG A 135 -26.63 -2.55 21.30
C ARG A 135 -27.42 -1.62 22.22
N GLU A 136 -26.87 -1.24 23.38
CA GLU A 136 -27.47 -0.26 24.28
C GLU A 136 -27.71 1.08 23.58
N ILE A 137 -26.69 1.58 22.85
CA ILE A 137 -26.79 2.83 22.09
C ILE A 137 -27.88 2.74 21.01
N THR A 138 -27.94 1.65 20.24
CA THR A 138 -28.97 1.49 19.20
C THR A 138 -30.38 1.35 19.77
N ALA A 139 -30.54 0.73 20.95
CA ALA A 139 -31.83 0.65 21.64
C ALA A 139 -32.32 2.03 22.10
N LEU A 140 -31.40 2.89 22.59
CA LEU A 140 -31.71 4.29 22.87
C LEU A 140 -32.05 5.06 21.57
N ALA A 141 -31.35 4.81 20.48
CA ALA A 141 -31.68 5.41 19.18
C ALA A 141 -33.08 5.02 18.68
N ASP A 142 -33.52 3.76 18.91
CA ASP A 142 -34.88 3.32 18.61
C ASP A 142 -35.92 4.10 19.43
N LYS A 143 -35.69 4.30 20.74
CA LYS A 143 -36.55 5.12 21.61
C LYS A 143 -36.62 6.58 21.16
N ALA A 144 -35.48 7.17 20.78
CA ALA A 144 -35.45 8.54 20.26
C ALA A 144 -36.23 8.65 18.94
N ASN A 145 -36.16 7.63 18.09
CA ASN A 145 -36.93 7.62 16.84
C ASN A 145 -38.43 7.49 17.12
N GLN A 146 -38.81 6.57 18.03
CA GLN A 146 -40.20 6.42 18.49
C GLN A 146 -40.75 7.74 19.04
N TYR A 147 -39.99 8.45 19.89
CA TYR A 147 -40.41 9.75 20.44
C TYR A 147 -40.80 10.75 19.35
N VAL A 148 -39.92 11.04 18.38
CA VAL A 148 -40.29 12.04 17.34
C VAL A 148 -41.29 11.49 16.33
N ASP A 149 -41.45 10.17 16.21
CA ASP A 149 -42.54 9.59 15.41
C ASP A 149 -43.90 9.80 16.09
N GLU A 150 -43.99 9.59 17.40
CA GLU A 150 -45.20 9.83 18.20
C GLU A 150 -45.58 11.31 18.25
N LYS A 151 -44.59 12.20 18.36
CA LYS A 151 -44.82 13.66 18.35
C LYS A 151 -45.08 14.22 16.95
N ALA A 152 -44.69 13.50 15.90
CA ALA A 152 -44.96 13.83 14.49
C ALA A 152 -44.73 15.32 14.12
N PRO A 153 -43.49 15.85 14.23
CA PRO A 153 -43.22 17.28 14.00
C PRO A 153 -43.59 17.74 12.59
N TRP A 154 -43.64 16.85 11.60
CA TRP A 154 -44.12 17.17 10.25
C TRP A 154 -45.63 17.45 10.16
N VAL A 155 -46.41 17.00 11.14
CA VAL A 155 -47.83 17.35 11.31
C VAL A 155 -47.91 18.67 12.09
N VAL A 156 -47.25 18.73 13.25
CA VAL A 156 -47.21 19.93 14.11
C VAL A 156 -46.77 21.17 13.34
N ALA A 157 -45.79 21.04 12.43
CA ALA A 157 -45.29 22.14 11.62
C ALA A 157 -46.32 22.75 10.65
N LYS A 158 -47.45 22.09 10.41
CA LYS A 158 -48.54 22.58 9.56
C LYS A 158 -49.69 23.21 10.35
N GLU A 159 -49.68 23.07 11.67
CA GLU A 159 -50.72 23.58 12.55
C GLU A 159 -50.38 25.01 13.01
N GLU A 160 -51.35 25.92 12.91
CA GLU A 160 -51.16 27.32 13.29
C GLU A 160 -51.08 27.46 14.82
N GLY A 161 -50.13 28.27 15.30
CA GLY A 161 -49.93 28.51 16.74
C GLY A 161 -49.12 27.44 17.48
N LYS A 162 -48.61 26.41 16.79
CA LYS A 162 -47.81 25.31 17.38
C LYS A 162 -46.29 25.44 17.21
N ASP A 163 -45.81 26.64 16.96
CA ASP A 163 -44.38 26.88 16.67
C ASP A 163 -43.50 26.57 17.87
N GLN A 164 -43.94 26.91 19.08
CA GLN A 164 -43.23 26.58 20.30
C GLN A 164 -43.15 25.05 20.51
N GLU A 165 -44.27 24.34 20.36
CA GLU A 165 -44.32 22.88 20.50
C GLU A 165 -43.38 22.20 19.47
N LEU A 166 -43.37 22.68 18.22
CA LEU A 166 -42.45 22.19 17.19
C LEU A 166 -40.99 22.40 17.58
N GLN A 167 -40.65 23.60 18.09
CA GLN A 167 -39.28 23.89 18.52
C GLN A 167 -38.85 22.97 19.66
N GLU A 168 -39.72 22.75 20.65
CA GLU A 168 -39.49 21.87 21.79
C GLU A 168 -39.26 20.42 21.35
N ILE A 169 -40.14 19.85 20.51
CA ILE A 169 -40.02 18.49 19.97
C ILE A 169 -38.68 18.30 19.24
N CYS A 170 -38.37 19.22 18.32
CA CYS A 170 -37.13 19.12 17.55
C CYS A 170 -35.88 19.32 18.43
N SER A 171 -35.97 20.16 19.46
CA SER A 171 -34.87 20.39 20.41
C SER A 171 -34.61 19.17 21.29
N VAL A 172 -35.65 18.46 21.72
CA VAL A 172 -35.51 17.16 22.40
C VAL A 172 -34.83 16.17 21.46
N GLY A 173 -35.29 16.03 20.21
CA GLY A 173 -34.69 15.12 19.24
C GLY A 173 -33.20 15.36 18.99
N ILE A 174 -32.77 16.63 18.92
CA ILE A 174 -31.36 17.02 18.78
C ILE A 174 -30.55 16.72 20.05
N ASN A 175 -31.12 16.95 21.23
CA ASN A 175 -30.49 16.61 22.50
C ASN A 175 -30.29 15.09 22.67
N LEU A 176 -31.26 14.27 22.29
CA LEU A 176 -31.11 12.81 22.30
C LEU A 176 -30.01 12.37 21.32
N PHE A 177 -29.95 12.97 20.13
CA PHE A 177 -28.87 12.75 19.18
C PHE A 177 -27.49 13.12 19.75
N ARG A 178 -27.36 14.24 20.47
CA ARG A 178 -26.13 14.65 21.17
C ARG A 178 -25.64 13.57 22.14
N VAL A 179 -26.53 13.00 22.95
CA VAL A 179 -26.18 11.94 23.91
C VAL A 179 -25.69 10.68 23.18
N LEU A 180 -26.42 10.23 22.15
CA LEU A 180 -26.04 9.06 21.34
C LEU A 180 -24.66 9.26 20.68
N MET A 181 -24.40 10.44 20.12
CA MET A 181 -23.13 10.74 19.49
C MET A 181 -21.97 10.87 20.48
N THR A 182 -22.25 11.29 21.72
CA THR A 182 -21.25 11.26 22.80
C THR A 182 -20.83 9.83 23.10
N TYR A 183 -21.80 8.92 23.23
CA TYR A 183 -21.50 7.49 23.44
C TYR A 183 -20.77 6.85 22.25
N LEU A 184 -21.06 7.29 21.02
CA LEU A 184 -20.39 6.78 19.82
C LEU A 184 -19.04 7.43 19.53
N LYS A 185 -18.66 8.53 20.20
CA LYS A 185 -17.41 9.25 19.93
C LYS A 185 -16.15 8.35 19.94
N PRO A 186 -15.99 7.36 20.84
CA PRO A 186 -14.84 6.43 20.78
C PRO A 186 -14.83 5.54 19.53
N VAL A 187 -16.00 5.26 18.95
CA VAL A 187 -16.17 4.35 17.81
C VAL A 187 -16.14 5.12 16.49
N MET A 188 -16.82 6.27 16.43
CA MET A 188 -17.02 7.08 15.23
C MET A 188 -16.51 8.53 15.44
N PRO A 189 -15.19 8.72 15.60
CA PRO A 189 -14.61 10.02 15.92
C PRO A 189 -14.80 11.07 14.82
N ALA A 190 -14.74 10.72 13.53
CA ALA A 190 -14.93 11.69 12.47
C ALA A 190 -16.40 12.13 12.34
N LEU A 191 -17.35 11.22 12.60
CA LEU A 191 -18.76 11.58 12.69
C LEU A 191 -19.04 12.42 13.94
N ALA A 192 -18.39 12.12 15.08
CA ALA A 192 -18.47 12.93 16.29
C ALA A 192 -17.96 14.35 16.04
N ALA A 193 -16.82 14.53 15.37
CA ALA A 193 -16.30 15.87 15.04
C ALA A 193 -17.25 16.68 14.13
N ARG A 194 -17.89 16.03 13.16
CA ARG A 194 -18.93 16.69 12.33
C ARG A 194 -20.17 17.03 13.15
N THR A 195 -20.50 16.21 14.15
CA THR A 195 -21.59 16.47 15.09
C THR A 195 -21.26 17.63 16.02
N GLU A 196 -20.04 17.73 16.53
CA GLU A 196 -19.57 18.85 17.35
C GLU A 196 -19.66 20.18 16.58
N ALA A 197 -19.22 20.18 15.31
CA ALA A 197 -19.36 21.34 14.43
C ALA A 197 -20.83 21.68 14.11
N PHE A 198 -21.71 20.67 14.03
CA PHE A 198 -23.14 20.89 13.87
C PHE A 198 -23.76 21.51 15.13
N LEU A 199 -23.43 20.96 16.29
CA LEU A 199 -23.99 21.37 17.57
C LEU A 199 -23.31 22.62 18.15
N ASN A 200 -22.20 23.11 17.61
CA ASN A 200 -21.37 24.16 18.23
C ASN A 200 -20.96 23.83 19.67
N GLU A 201 -20.67 22.56 19.95
CA GLU A 201 -20.42 22.07 21.30
C GLU A 201 -19.50 20.86 21.25
N GLU A 202 -18.55 20.77 22.19
CA GLU A 202 -17.72 19.57 22.34
C GLU A 202 -18.52 18.44 23.00
N LEU A 203 -18.42 17.22 22.47
CA LEU A 203 -19.06 16.06 23.05
C LEU A 203 -18.17 15.45 24.15
N THR A 204 -18.53 15.69 25.40
CA THR A 204 -17.85 15.14 26.58
C THR A 204 -18.80 14.25 27.39
N TRP A 205 -18.24 13.29 28.13
CA TRP A 205 -19.05 12.34 28.90
C TRP A 205 -19.82 13.04 30.02
N GLU A 206 -19.23 14.04 30.65
CA GLU A 206 -19.86 14.87 31.69
C GLU A 206 -20.85 15.86 31.09
N GLY A 207 -20.62 16.30 29.85
CA GLY A 207 -21.44 17.31 29.17
C GLY A 207 -22.88 16.88 28.92
N ILE A 208 -23.17 15.58 28.88
CA ILE A 208 -24.54 15.06 28.70
C ILE A 208 -25.40 15.16 29.96
N ALA A 209 -24.83 15.52 31.11
CA ALA A 209 -25.59 15.64 32.36
C ALA A 209 -26.68 16.72 32.30
N ALA A 210 -26.54 17.71 31.40
CA ALA A 210 -27.54 18.72 31.13
C ALA A 210 -27.83 18.83 29.63
N PRO A 211 -29.11 19.00 29.22
CA PRO A 211 -29.45 19.25 27.84
C PRO A 211 -29.02 20.65 27.41
N LEU A 212 -28.84 20.83 26.10
CA LEU A 212 -28.67 22.14 25.48
C LEU A 212 -30.04 22.84 25.38
N THR A 213 -30.15 24.02 25.99
CA THR A 213 -31.35 24.87 25.99
C THR A 213 -30.98 26.29 25.56
N GLY A 214 -31.81 26.94 24.75
CA GLY A 214 -31.52 28.28 24.23
C GLY A 214 -30.24 28.35 23.38
N HIS A 215 -29.71 27.20 22.97
CA HIS A 215 -28.39 27.05 22.34
C HIS A 215 -28.47 27.16 20.81
N GLU A 216 -27.46 27.76 20.19
CA GLU A 216 -27.41 27.93 18.73
C GLU A 216 -26.66 26.78 18.04
N ILE A 217 -27.32 26.14 17.08
CA ILE A 217 -26.73 25.10 16.22
C ILE A 217 -26.43 25.66 14.82
N THR A 218 -25.45 25.07 14.15
CA THR A 218 -25.16 25.43 12.76
C THR A 218 -26.16 24.83 11.79
N LYS A 219 -26.24 25.40 10.58
CA LYS A 219 -27.07 24.85 9.52
C LYS A 219 -26.67 23.42 9.19
N PHE A 220 -27.62 22.50 9.31
CA PHE A 220 -27.41 21.08 9.07
C PHE A 220 -26.87 20.80 7.65
N LYS A 221 -25.85 19.95 7.60
CA LYS A 221 -25.32 19.29 6.39
C LYS A 221 -25.36 17.79 6.62
N ALA A 222 -25.45 17.02 5.53
CA ALA A 222 -25.43 15.55 5.64
C ALA A 222 -24.18 15.10 6.41
N LEU A 223 -24.40 14.47 7.58
CA LEU A 223 -23.31 14.07 8.48
C LEU A 223 -22.72 12.72 8.10
N PHE A 224 -23.49 11.84 7.47
CA PHE A 224 -23.05 10.52 7.07
C PHE A 224 -23.82 10.08 5.82
N ASN A 225 -23.13 9.41 4.91
CA ASN A 225 -23.71 8.89 3.68
C ASN A 225 -23.97 7.40 3.80
N ARG A 226 -24.98 6.92 3.08
CA ARG A 226 -25.21 5.49 2.95
C ARG A 226 -24.05 4.83 2.21
N ILE A 227 -23.74 3.60 2.59
CA ILE A 227 -22.87 2.73 1.80
C ILE A 227 -23.65 2.32 0.55
N ASP A 228 -23.10 2.64 -0.62
CA ASP A 228 -23.55 2.11 -1.91
C ASP A 228 -22.90 0.73 -2.12
N PRO A 229 -23.67 -0.34 -2.37
CA PRO A 229 -23.14 -1.66 -2.72
C PRO A 229 -22.09 -1.63 -3.84
N LYS A 230 -22.20 -0.69 -4.79
CA LYS A 230 -21.20 -0.52 -5.86
C LYS A 230 -19.81 -0.18 -5.35
N ASN A 231 -19.70 0.53 -4.23
CA ASN A 231 -18.40 0.84 -3.63
C ASN A 231 -17.75 -0.42 -3.02
N ILE A 232 -18.56 -1.36 -2.52
CA ILE A 232 -18.08 -2.66 -2.04
C ILE A 232 -17.56 -3.50 -3.22
N GLU A 233 -18.32 -3.55 -4.31
CA GLU A 233 -17.91 -4.25 -5.53
C GLU A 233 -16.60 -3.67 -6.09
N ALA A 234 -16.51 -2.33 -6.18
CA ALA A 234 -15.30 -1.64 -6.63
C ALA A 234 -14.09 -1.92 -5.73
N MET A 235 -14.29 -1.97 -4.41
CA MET A 235 -13.24 -2.31 -3.45
C MET A 235 -12.72 -3.74 -3.62
N ILE A 236 -13.61 -4.72 -3.81
CA ILE A 236 -13.22 -6.11 -4.08
C ILE A 236 -12.43 -6.20 -5.38
N GLU A 237 -12.86 -5.50 -6.43
CA GLU A 237 -12.19 -5.55 -7.71
C GLU A 237 -10.80 -4.90 -7.66
N ALA A 238 -10.68 -3.72 -7.05
CA ALA A 238 -9.39 -3.08 -6.80
C ALA A 238 -8.45 -3.97 -5.97
N SER A 239 -8.99 -4.71 -5.01
CA SER A 239 -8.20 -5.68 -4.21
C SER A 239 -7.66 -6.85 -5.05
N LYS A 240 -8.40 -7.33 -6.05
CA LYS A 240 -7.90 -8.36 -6.99
C LYS A 240 -6.84 -7.80 -7.92
N GLU A 241 -7.03 -6.60 -8.44
CA GLU A 241 -6.06 -5.92 -9.30
C GLU A 241 -4.73 -5.71 -8.56
N ASP A 242 -4.80 -5.22 -7.32
CA ASP A 242 -3.63 -5.08 -6.44
C ASP A 242 -2.90 -6.42 -6.24
N ALA A 243 -3.66 -7.50 -6.01
CA ALA A 243 -3.09 -8.83 -5.83
C ALA A 243 -2.41 -9.36 -7.10
N ALA A 244 -3.03 -9.14 -8.27
CA ALA A 244 -2.48 -9.54 -9.56
C ALA A 244 -1.20 -8.76 -9.89
N ALA A 245 -1.19 -7.44 -9.64
CA ALA A 245 -0.03 -6.60 -9.83
C ALA A 245 1.15 -7.02 -8.93
N GLU A 246 0.89 -7.34 -7.65
CA GLU A 246 1.91 -7.86 -6.74
C GLU A 246 2.48 -9.21 -7.18
N MET A 247 1.63 -10.13 -7.67
CA MET A 247 2.08 -11.43 -8.17
C MET A 247 2.97 -11.26 -9.40
N ALA A 248 2.53 -10.45 -10.37
CA ALA A 248 3.32 -10.16 -11.58
C ALA A 248 4.66 -9.48 -11.25
N ALA A 249 4.70 -8.60 -10.25
CA ALA A 249 5.94 -7.97 -9.79
C ALA A 249 6.89 -8.99 -9.14
N LYS A 250 6.37 -9.93 -8.34
CA LYS A 250 7.19 -11.01 -7.74
C LYS A 250 7.74 -11.96 -8.79
N GLU A 251 6.93 -12.36 -9.77
CA GLU A 251 7.37 -13.23 -10.88
C GLU A 251 8.48 -12.58 -11.69
N LYS A 252 8.37 -11.27 -11.99
CA LYS A 252 9.44 -10.52 -12.66
C LYS A 252 10.72 -10.47 -11.82
N ALA A 253 10.60 -10.20 -10.52
CA ALA A 253 11.75 -10.15 -9.62
C ALA A 253 12.46 -11.52 -9.49
N GLU A 254 11.70 -12.63 -9.45
CA GLU A 254 12.26 -13.99 -9.45
C GLU A 254 12.92 -14.34 -10.80
N ALA A 255 12.32 -13.94 -11.92
CA ALA A 255 12.91 -14.14 -13.24
C ALA A 255 14.23 -13.36 -13.43
N GLU A 256 14.32 -12.13 -12.92
CA GLU A 256 15.55 -11.34 -12.92
C GLU A 256 16.63 -11.93 -12.01
N LYS A 257 16.25 -12.43 -10.84
CA LYS A 257 17.17 -13.11 -9.92
C LYS A 257 17.75 -14.40 -10.52
N ASN A 258 16.93 -15.16 -11.26
CA ASN A 258 17.37 -16.37 -11.94
C ASN A 258 18.34 -16.06 -13.11
N LYS A 259 18.10 -14.98 -13.87
CA LYS A 259 19.03 -14.52 -14.92
C LYS A 259 20.38 -14.06 -14.37
N ALA A 260 20.43 -13.47 -13.19
CA ALA A 260 21.68 -13.06 -12.53
C ALA A 260 22.53 -14.25 -12.02
N SER A 261 22.00 -15.48 -12.03
CA SER A 261 22.73 -16.69 -11.60
C SER A 261 23.40 -17.48 -12.72
N GLN A 262 23.21 -17.09 -13.99
CA GLN A 262 23.87 -17.75 -15.13
C GLN A 262 25.32 -17.26 -15.28
N THR A 263 26.25 -18.21 -15.34
CA THR A 263 27.69 -17.98 -15.56
C THR A 263 28.02 -17.96 -17.06
N GLU A 264 29.19 -17.43 -17.45
CA GLU A 264 29.62 -17.48 -18.87
C GLU A 264 29.79 -18.92 -19.37
N LEU A 265 30.08 -19.88 -18.48
CA LEU A 265 30.12 -21.32 -18.81
C LEU A 265 28.75 -21.91 -19.16
N ASP A 266 27.66 -21.32 -18.65
CA ASP A 266 26.30 -21.73 -19.02
C ASP A 266 25.94 -21.22 -20.43
N LYS A 267 26.59 -20.15 -20.90
CA LYS A 267 26.37 -19.54 -22.23
C LYS A 267 27.22 -20.19 -23.31
N ASP A 268 28.48 -20.51 -22.98
CA ASP A 268 29.44 -21.17 -23.87
C ASP A 268 30.17 -22.28 -23.10
N PRO A 269 29.66 -23.54 -23.15
CA PRO A 269 30.25 -24.66 -22.44
C PRO A 269 31.67 -24.98 -22.90
N ILE A 270 32.46 -25.59 -22.01
CA ILE A 270 33.81 -26.05 -22.32
C ILE A 270 33.74 -27.04 -23.50
N ALA A 271 34.54 -26.79 -24.53
CA ALA A 271 34.67 -27.67 -25.69
C ALA A 271 35.20 -29.06 -25.29
N GLU A 272 35.08 -30.03 -26.21
CA GLU A 272 35.59 -31.39 -25.99
C GLU A 272 37.11 -31.41 -25.71
N GLU A 273 37.55 -32.42 -24.96
CA GLU A 273 38.96 -32.60 -24.60
C GLU A 273 39.83 -32.79 -25.85
N ILE A 274 41.01 -32.17 -25.85
CA ILE A 274 42.02 -32.31 -26.89
C ILE A 274 43.33 -32.86 -26.31
N GLU A 275 44.09 -33.60 -27.12
CA GLU A 275 45.44 -34.04 -26.76
C GLU A 275 46.43 -32.87 -26.67
N PHE A 276 47.42 -32.98 -25.79
CA PHE A 276 48.41 -31.90 -25.56
C PHE A 276 49.13 -31.46 -26.84
N ASP A 277 49.41 -32.38 -27.76
CA ASP A 277 50.06 -32.08 -29.04
C ASP A 277 49.28 -31.07 -29.88
N ALA A 278 47.94 -31.05 -29.78
CA ALA A 278 47.10 -30.08 -30.48
C ALA A 278 47.31 -28.66 -29.94
N PHE A 279 47.47 -28.51 -28.61
CA PHE A 279 47.81 -27.23 -27.99
C PHE A 279 49.27 -26.83 -28.27
N ALA A 280 50.21 -27.77 -28.13
CA ALA A 280 51.64 -27.53 -28.36
C ALA A 280 51.96 -27.17 -29.83
N ALA A 281 51.11 -27.61 -30.77
CA ALA A 281 51.17 -27.23 -32.17
C ALA A 281 50.79 -25.77 -32.43
N VAL A 282 50.10 -25.10 -31.50
CA VAL A 282 49.80 -23.66 -31.61
C VAL A 282 51.00 -22.87 -31.06
N ASP A 283 51.59 -22.00 -31.89
CA ASP A 283 52.69 -21.14 -31.46
C ASP A 283 52.11 -19.78 -31.04
N MET A 284 51.99 -19.58 -29.74
CA MET A 284 51.57 -18.32 -29.15
C MET A 284 52.78 -17.55 -28.61
N ARG A 285 52.88 -16.27 -28.97
CA ARG A 285 53.99 -15.39 -28.61
C ARG A 285 53.49 -14.11 -27.96
N ILE A 286 54.28 -13.60 -27.02
CA ILE A 286 54.11 -12.24 -26.54
C ILE A 286 54.53 -11.27 -27.66
N ALA A 287 53.65 -10.35 -27.99
CA ALA A 287 53.82 -9.35 -29.02
C ALA A 287 53.71 -7.95 -28.41
N ARG A 288 54.60 -7.03 -28.79
CA ARG A 288 54.45 -5.60 -28.50
C ARG A 288 53.71 -4.91 -29.63
N ILE A 289 52.69 -4.14 -29.28
CA ILE A 289 51.95 -3.32 -30.24
C ILE A 289 52.80 -2.08 -30.57
N ILE A 290 53.42 -2.06 -31.75
CA ILE A 290 54.24 -0.94 -32.21
C ILE A 290 53.35 0.20 -32.70
N SER A 291 52.34 -0.14 -33.50
CA SER A 291 51.33 0.80 -33.96
C SER A 291 49.98 0.13 -34.13
N CYS A 292 48.93 0.93 -33.93
CA CYS A 292 47.54 0.52 -34.16
C CYS A 292 46.84 1.58 -35.01
N GLU A 293 46.23 1.16 -36.11
CA GLU A 293 45.56 2.05 -37.05
C GLU A 293 44.12 1.59 -37.28
N GLU A 294 43.22 2.56 -37.48
CA GLU A 294 41.90 2.22 -37.99
C GLU A 294 41.97 1.82 -39.46
N VAL A 295 41.21 0.79 -39.84
CA VAL A 295 41.12 0.38 -41.24
C VAL A 295 40.02 1.19 -41.94
N PRO A 296 40.35 2.01 -42.97
CA PRO A 296 39.34 2.78 -43.70
C PRO A 296 38.28 1.85 -44.31
N LYS A 297 37.00 2.14 -44.07
CA LYS A 297 35.83 1.36 -44.53
C LYS A 297 35.61 0.02 -43.82
N ALA A 298 36.25 -0.26 -42.68
CA ALA A 298 35.93 -1.40 -41.82
C ALA A 298 35.46 -0.95 -40.43
N ASN A 299 34.19 -1.22 -40.10
CA ASN A 299 33.58 -0.73 -38.85
C ASN A 299 33.97 -1.54 -37.60
N LYS A 300 34.62 -2.69 -37.77
CA LYS A 300 34.98 -3.61 -36.67
C LYS A 300 36.49 -3.89 -36.55
N LEU A 301 37.30 -3.49 -37.53
CA LEU A 301 38.70 -3.93 -37.62
C LEU A 301 39.67 -2.80 -37.27
N LEU A 302 40.67 -3.15 -36.47
CA LEU A 302 41.90 -2.40 -36.27
C LEU A 302 43.06 -3.16 -36.91
N LYS A 303 44.05 -2.41 -37.41
CA LYS A 303 45.28 -2.93 -38.03
C LYS A 303 46.44 -2.71 -37.07
N PHE A 304 47.15 -3.78 -36.75
CA PHE A 304 48.26 -3.80 -35.81
C PHE A 304 49.58 -4.09 -36.52
N GLN A 305 50.64 -3.40 -36.10
CA GLN A 305 52.02 -3.83 -36.31
C GLN A 305 52.56 -4.34 -34.98
N LEU A 306 52.92 -5.63 -34.95
CA LEU A 306 53.32 -6.35 -33.76
C LEU A 306 54.79 -6.74 -33.83
N ASP A 307 55.60 -6.35 -32.84
CA ASP A 307 56.97 -6.84 -32.66
C ASP A 307 56.96 -8.11 -31.80
N ILE A 308 57.55 -9.19 -32.32
CA ILE A 308 57.70 -10.48 -31.63
C ILE A 308 59.16 -10.77 -31.26
N GLY A 309 59.97 -9.74 -30.99
CA GLY A 309 61.33 -9.89 -30.47
C GLY A 309 62.38 -10.12 -31.55
N GLY A 310 62.27 -9.41 -32.68
CA GLY A 310 63.22 -9.49 -33.80
C GLY A 310 62.57 -9.56 -35.19
N GLU A 311 61.25 -9.73 -35.24
CA GLU A 311 60.45 -9.70 -36.47
C GLU A 311 59.17 -8.90 -36.19
N THR A 312 58.71 -8.13 -37.18
CA THR A 312 57.43 -7.41 -37.11
C THR A 312 56.39 -8.10 -37.99
N ARG A 313 55.18 -8.28 -37.48
CA ARG A 313 54.06 -8.89 -38.20
C ARG A 313 52.82 -8.01 -38.23
N GLN A 314 52.08 -8.11 -39.33
CA GLN A 314 50.82 -7.40 -39.48
C GLN A 314 49.62 -8.27 -39.10
N VAL A 315 48.74 -7.76 -38.22
CA VAL A 315 47.52 -8.46 -37.80
C VAL A 315 46.31 -7.54 -37.89
N PHE A 316 45.16 -8.08 -38.29
CA PHE A 316 43.87 -7.39 -38.22
C PHE A 316 43.01 -8.01 -37.12
N SER A 317 42.50 -7.20 -36.19
CA SER A 317 41.65 -7.68 -35.08
C SER A 317 40.30 -6.96 -35.01
N GLY A 318 39.26 -7.72 -34.65
CA GLY A 318 37.85 -7.31 -34.62
C GLY A 318 37.42 -6.48 -33.41
N ILE A 319 38.35 -5.79 -32.75
CA ILE A 319 38.16 -5.19 -31.42
C ILE A 319 37.90 -3.67 -31.44
N LYS A 320 37.64 -3.08 -32.61
CA LYS A 320 37.42 -1.63 -32.77
C LYS A 320 36.29 -1.08 -31.89
N SER A 321 35.30 -1.92 -31.58
CA SER A 321 34.16 -1.53 -30.74
C SER A 321 34.48 -1.42 -29.25
N ALA A 322 35.61 -1.98 -28.79
CA ALA A 322 36.01 -1.99 -27.38
C ALA A 322 37.18 -1.04 -27.09
N TYR A 323 38.04 -0.75 -28.09
CA TYR A 323 39.28 0.00 -27.88
C TYR A 323 39.53 1.04 -28.95
N LYS A 324 40.16 2.14 -28.55
CA LYS A 324 40.74 3.12 -29.47
C LYS A 324 42.20 2.76 -29.78
N PRO A 325 42.71 3.05 -30.99
CA PRO A 325 44.09 2.71 -31.36
C PRO A 325 45.15 3.24 -30.38
N GLU A 326 44.98 4.48 -29.93
CA GLU A 326 45.88 5.18 -29.00
C GLU A 326 46.02 4.47 -27.63
N GLU A 327 45.03 3.68 -27.22
CA GLU A 327 45.02 2.98 -25.94
C GLU A 327 45.81 1.67 -25.98
N LEU A 328 46.19 1.21 -27.17
CA LEU A 328 46.80 -0.09 -27.41
C LEU A 328 48.28 0.00 -27.77
N GLU A 329 48.74 1.14 -28.29
CA GLU A 329 50.14 1.33 -28.66
C GLU A 329 51.07 1.22 -27.44
N GLY A 330 52.18 0.51 -27.61
CA GLY A 330 53.16 0.25 -26.56
C GLY A 330 52.83 -0.91 -25.62
N LYS A 331 51.60 -1.44 -25.63
CA LYS A 331 51.19 -2.56 -24.78
C LYS A 331 51.69 -3.91 -25.31
N LEU A 332 51.72 -4.89 -24.41
CA LEU A 332 51.98 -6.30 -24.74
C LEU A 332 50.66 -7.06 -24.87
N THR A 333 50.60 -8.00 -25.81
CA THR A 333 49.47 -8.91 -25.98
C THR A 333 49.92 -10.29 -26.42
N VAL A 334 49.01 -11.27 -26.40
CA VAL A 334 49.25 -12.62 -26.92
C VAL A 334 48.82 -12.70 -28.38
N MET A 335 49.75 -13.12 -29.24
CA MET A 335 49.54 -13.37 -30.66
C MET A 335 49.73 -14.85 -30.97
N VAL A 336 48.81 -15.44 -31.74
CA VAL A 336 49.05 -16.73 -32.40
C VAL A 336 49.88 -16.50 -33.66
N ALA A 337 51.13 -16.95 -33.64
CA ALA A 337 52.18 -16.63 -34.61
C ALA A 337 52.34 -17.64 -35.74
N ASN A 338 51.83 -18.87 -35.62
CA ASN A 338 51.98 -19.91 -36.65
C ASN A 338 50.69 -20.22 -37.43
N LEU A 339 49.69 -19.34 -37.38
CA LEU A 339 48.54 -19.43 -38.28
C LEU A 339 48.97 -19.14 -39.72
N LYS A 340 48.41 -19.89 -40.67
CA LYS A 340 48.61 -19.61 -42.09
C LYS A 340 48.17 -18.17 -42.39
N PRO A 341 49.03 -17.33 -43.00
CA PRO A 341 48.66 -15.98 -43.34
C PRO A 341 47.37 -15.94 -44.17
N ARG A 342 46.45 -15.04 -43.84
CA ARG A 342 45.17 -14.89 -44.53
C ARG A 342 45.12 -13.55 -45.27
N LYS A 343 44.89 -13.60 -46.58
CA LYS A 343 44.69 -12.40 -47.39
C LYS A 343 43.31 -11.81 -47.09
N MET A 344 43.28 -10.61 -46.52
CA MET A 344 42.07 -9.82 -46.28
C MET A 344 41.95 -8.71 -47.32
N LYS A 345 40.77 -8.08 -47.40
CA LYS A 345 40.50 -6.97 -48.31
C LYS A 345 41.46 -5.78 -48.13
N PHE A 346 42.05 -5.65 -46.94
CA PHE A 346 42.85 -4.51 -46.51
C PHE A 346 44.35 -4.82 -46.33
N GLY A 347 44.78 -6.06 -46.59
CA GLY A 347 46.15 -6.50 -46.41
C GLY A 347 46.27 -7.98 -46.03
N MET A 348 47.48 -8.43 -45.74
CA MET A 348 47.75 -9.77 -45.21
C MET A 348 47.66 -9.75 -43.68
N SER A 349 46.93 -10.69 -43.07
CA SER A 349 46.98 -10.94 -41.62
C SER A 349 47.86 -12.16 -41.37
N GLU A 350 48.93 -11.97 -40.59
CA GLU A 350 50.01 -12.96 -40.38
C GLU A 350 49.93 -13.62 -38.99
N GLY A 351 48.77 -13.49 -38.35
CA GLY A 351 48.42 -14.11 -37.08
C GLY A 351 47.10 -13.55 -36.53
N MET A 352 46.87 -13.79 -35.24
CA MET A 352 45.66 -13.40 -34.52
C MET A 352 45.99 -12.98 -33.08
N ILE A 353 45.41 -11.87 -32.62
CA ILE A 353 45.47 -11.42 -31.21
C ILE A 353 44.35 -12.10 -30.43
N LEU A 354 44.62 -12.46 -29.17
CA LEU A 354 43.63 -13.07 -28.29
C LEU A 354 42.88 -12.03 -27.44
N ALA A 355 41.56 -12.15 -27.41
CA ALA A 355 40.67 -11.37 -26.56
C ALA A 355 39.54 -12.26 -26.01
N ALA A 356 39.08 -11.97 -24.80
CA ALA A 356 37.95 -12.62 -24.15
C ALA A 356 36.68 -11.76 -24.28
N GLY A 357 35.51 -12.38 -24.31
CA GLY A 357 34.21 -11.71 -24.22
C GLY A 357 33.25 -12.01 -25.37
N PRO A 358 31.96 -11.69 -25.21
CA PRO A 358 30.89 -12.05 -26.15
C PRO A 358 30.91 -11.26 -27.47
N GLY A 359 31.81 -10.28 -27.63
CA GLY A 359 31.92 -9.41 -28.80
C GLY A 359 31.39 -8.00 -28.56
N GLY A 360 31.56 -7.12 -29.55
CA GLY A 360 31.12 -5.73 -29.43
C GLY A 360 32.02 -4.91 -28.50
N SER A 361 31.43 -4.13 -27.59
CA SER A 361 32.17 -3.34 -26.60
C SER A 361 32.74 -4.18 -25.45
N ASP A 362 32.20 -5.38 -25.25
CA ASP A 362 32.57 -6.29 -24.17
C ASP A 362 33.64 -7.26 -24.67
N LEU A 363 34.81 -6.72 -25.03
CA LEU A 363 35.99 -7.47 -25.44
C LEU A 363 37.19 -7.02 -24.61
N TRP A 364 37.93 -7.98 -24.08
CA TRP A 364 39.12 -7.76 -23.25
C TRP A 364 40.34 -8.40 -23.89
N ILE A 365 41.30 -7.58 -24.34
CA ILE A 365 42.58 -8.10 -24.85
C ILE A 365 43.33 -8.81 -23.73
N LEU A 366 43.94 -9.95 -24.04
CA LEU A 366 44.82 -10.63 -23.09
C LEU A 366 46.19 -9.95 -23.06
N GLU A 367 46.56 -9.45 -21.88
CA GLU A 367 47.86 -8.81 -21.60
C GLU A 367 48.66 -9.70 -20.63
N PRO A 368 49.95 -9.96 -20.88
CA PRO A 368 50.79 -10.68 -19.94
C PRO A 368 51.12 -9.82 -18.71
N HIS A 369 51.42 -10.46 -17.59
CA HIS A 369 51.96 -9.79 -16.42
C HIS A 369 53.34 -9.15 -16.70
N GLU A 370 53.75 -8.24 -15.81
CA GLU A 370 55.03 -7.53 -15.88
C GLU A 370 56.23 -8.49 -15.98
N GLY A 371 57.23 -8.11 -16.77
CA GLY A 371 58.44 -8.89 -17.01
C GLY A 371 58.43 -9.72 -18.30
N ALA A 372 57.26 -9.96 -18.89
CA ALA A 372 57.14 -10.58 -20.21
C ALA A 372 57.82 -9.72 -21.30
N GLN A 373 58.49 -10.37 -22.25
CA GLN A 373 59.19 -9.70 -23.35
C GLN A 373 58.66 -10.18 -24.71
N PRO A 374 58.71 -9.32 -25.75
CA PRO A 374 58.41 -9.73 -27.12
C PRO A 374 59.16 -11.00 -27.54
N GLY A 375 58.45 -11.95 -28.14
CA GLY A 375 59.00 -13.21 -28.64
C GLY A 375 59.02 -14.37 -27.63
N MET A 376 58.77 -14.09 -26.34
CA MET A 376 58.58 -15.15 -25.35
C MET A 376 57.39 -16.04 -25.74
N ARG A 377 57.57 -17.36 -25.65
CA ARG A 377 56.53 -18.35 -25.95
C ARG A 377 55.54 -18.43 -24.79
N VAL A 378 54.25 -18.42 -25.12
CA VAL A 378 53.17 -18.77 -24.19
C VAL A 378 53.00 -20.29 -24.27
N MET A 379 53.15 -20.97 -23.14
CA MET A 379 53.13 -22.44 -23.01
C MET A 379 52.13 -22.88 -21.96
#